data_AF-A0A930ADB7-F1
#
_entry.id   AF-A0A930ADB7-F1
#
_cell.length_a   1.000
_cell.length_b   1.000
_cell.length_c   1.000
_cell.angle_alpha   90.00
_cell.angle_beta   90.00
_cell.angle_gamma   90.00
#
_symmetry.space_group_name_H-M   'P 1'
#
loop_
_entity.id
_entity.type
_entity.pdbx_description
1 polymer ?
#
loop_
_entity_poly.entity_id
_entity_poly.type
_entity_poly.pdbx_seq_one_letter_code
_entity_poly.pdbx_strand_id
1 'polypeptide(L)'
;MSEMNNKLKETGRSIFKAFNTGISYFLPVIIAGGMLFSFTLFTGHIENGAIIPSNQFWKNVYSLGIAGFSMMVPVICGYIAYAIAGKPALAPGLIMGYVANNPIGEEQLSTGFIGALLLG
;
A
#
# COMPACT_ATOMS: atom_id res chain seq x y z
N MET A 1 -4.00 -6.59 38.65
CA MET A 1 -4.66 -5.61 37.72
C MET A 1 -3.66 -4.63 37.09
N SER A 2 -2.62 -4.16 37.79
CA SER A 2 -1.59 -3.25 37.23
C SER A 2 -0.69 -3.88 36.17
N GLU A 3 -0.22 -5.12 36.36
CA GLU A 3 0.58 -5.85 35.36
C GLU A 3 -0.17 -6.10 34.05
N MET A 4 -1.45 -6.48 34.14
CA MET A 4 -2.32 -6.70 32.98
C MET A 4 -2.45 -5.41 32.14
N ASN A 5 -2.65 -4.27 32.82
CA ASN A 5 -2.79 -2.98 32.18
C ASN A 5 -1.47 -2.53 31.51
N ASN A 6 -0.33 -2.85 32.13
CA ASN A 6 0.99 -2.58 31.55
C ASN A 6 1.26 -3.44 30.30
N LYS A 7 0.91 -4.74 30.31
CA LYS A 7 1.02 -5.60 29.12
C LYS A 7 0.14 -5.14 27.96
N LEU A 8 -1.09 -4.72 28.23
CA LEU A 8 -1.99 -4.18 27.20
C LEU A 8 -1.43 -2.90 26.60
N LYS A 9 -0.90 -2.00 27.44
CA LYS A 9 -0.27 -0.76 26.99
C LYS A 9 0.99 -1.01 26.17
N GLU A 10 1.80 -2.00 26.55
CA GLU A 10 3.01 -2.42 25.82
C GLU A 10 2.65 -3.03 24.45
N THR A 11 1.68 -3.95 24.42
CA THR A 11 1.21 -4.59 23.19
C THR A 11 0.62 -3.56 22.23
N GLY A 12 -0.25 -2.67 22.72
CA GLY A 12 -0.83 -1.59 21.91
C GLY A 12 0.24 -0.64 21.37
N ARG A 13 1.27 -0.33 22.15
CA ARG A 13 2.39 0.51 21.71
C ARG A 13 3.24 -0.19 20.65
N SER A 14 3.42 -1.51 20.76
CA SER A 14 4.10 -2.34 19.76
C SER A 14 3.34 -2.36 18.44
N ILE A 15 2.03 -2.58 18.46
CA ILE A 15 1.17 -2.56 17.26
C ILE A 15 1.19 -1.18 16.61
N PHE A 16 1.05 -0.11 17.40
CA PHE A 16 1.11 1.25 16.87
C PHE A 16 2.46 1.57 16.24
N LYS A 17 3.55 1.06 16.81
CA LYS A 17 4.89 1.16 16.23
C LYS A 17 5.00 0.38 14.91
N ALA A 18 4.42 -0.81 14.83
CA ALA A 18 4.37 -1.59 13.59
C ALA A 18 3.60 -0.86 12.49
N PHE A 19 2.46 -0.26 12.83
CA PHE A 19 1.66 0.54 11.91
C PHE A 19 2.41 1.77 11.39
N ASN A 20 3.07 2.53 12.28
CA ASN A 20 3.87 3.69 11.89
C ASN A 20 5.07 3.29 11.01
N THR A 21 5.62 2.10 11.23
CA THR A 21 6.68 1.55 10.37
C THR A 21 6.11 1.33 8.96
N GLY A 22 4.97 0.65 8.84
CA GLY A 22 4.26 0.46 7.57
C GLY A 22 4.00 1.76 6.81
N ILE A 23 3.42 2.78 7.47
CA ILE A 23 3.15 4.09 6.86
C ILE A 23 4.44 4.75 6.37
N SER A 24 5.51 4.68 7.16
CA SER A 24 6.78 5.35 6.83
C SER A 24 7.43 4.76 5.59
N TYR A 25 7.33 3.45 5.36
CA TYR A 25 7.84 2.79 4.15
C TYR A 25 6.90 2.92 2.95
N PHE A 26 5.60 3.08 3.19
CA PHE A 26 4.62 3.35 2.17
C PHE A 26 4.74 4.76 1.56
N LEU A 27 5.02 5.77 2.39
CA LEU A 27 5.07 7.16 1.99
C LEU A 27 6.00 7.45 0.79
N PRO A 28 7.26 6.97 0.73
CA PRO A 28 8.11 7.18 -0.44
C PRO A 28 7.54 6.53 -1.72
N VAL A 29 6.84 5.40 -1.60
CA VAL A 29 6.26 4.68 -2.76
C VAL A 29 5.10 5.49 -3.37
N ILE A 30 4.18 5.99 -2.54
CA ILE A 30 3.06 6.79 -3.04
C ILE A 30 3.52 8.13 -3.60
N ILE A 31 4.52 8.75 -2.98
CA ILE A 31 5.10 10.01 -3.47
C ILE A 31 5.71 9.78 -4.86
N ALA A 32 6.48 8.71 -5.05
CA ALA A 32 7.05 8.37 -6.35
C ALA A 32 5.96 8.11 -7.41
N GLY A 33 4.93 7.33 -7.08
CA GLY A 33 3.79 7.08 -7.97
C GLY A 33 3.04 8.36 -8.37
N GLY A 34 2.78 9.23 -7.39
CA GLY A 34 2.12 10.51 -7.59
C GLY A 34 2.94 11.51 -8.41
N MET A 35 4.27 11.52 -8.24
CA MET A 35 5.15 12.34 -9.08
C MET A 35 5.10 11.89 -10.55
N LEU A 36 5.19 10.58 -10.82
CA LEU A 36 5.09 10.05 -12.18
C LEU A 36 3.73 10.37 -12.81
N PHE A 37 2.64 10.18 -12.06
CA PHE A 37 1.30 10.55 -12.50
C PHE A 37 1.17 12.05 -12.79
N SER A 38 1.72 12.91 -11.93
CA SER A 38 1.69 14.38 -12.11
C SER A 38 2.42 14.83 -13.38
N PHE A 39 3.57 14.23 -13.71
CA PHE A 39 4.28 14.58 -14.95
C PHE A 39 3.49 14.20 -16.21
N THR A 40 2.68 13.15 -16.15
CA THR A 40 1.82 12.76 -17.28
C THR A 40 0.69 13.76 -17.51
N LEU A 41 0.16 14.35 -16.42
CA LEU A 41 -0.83 15.43 -16.49
C LEU A 41 -0.23 16.72 -17.02
N PHE A 42 0.98 17.06 -16.58
CA PHE A 42 1.67 18.28 -17.01
C PHE A 42 1.95 18.30 -18.52
N THR A 43 2.22 17.13 -19.10
CA THR A 43 2.56 17.00 -20.52
C THR A 43 1.41 16.52 -21.39
N GLY A 44 0.33 15.99 -20.80
CA GLY A 44 -0.89 15.57 -21.45
C GLY A 44 -1.99 16.62 -21.38
N HIS A 45 -3.23 16.20 -21.62
CA HIS A 45 -4.41 17.02 -21.40
C HIS A 45 -5.57 16.16 -20.87
N ILE A 46 -6.59 16.83 -20.34
CA ILE A 46 -7.79 16.17 -19.83
C ILE A 46 -8.89 16.36 -20.86
N GLU A 47 -9.45 15.26 -21.34
CA GLU A 47 -10.61 15.25 -22.24
C GLU A 47 -11.68 14.35 -21.63
N ASN A 48 -12.90 14.86 -21.46
CA ASN A 48 -14.02 14.13 -20.83
C ASN A 48 -13.69 13.49 -19.47
N GLY A 49 -12.84 14.12 -18.67
CA GLY A 49 -12.41 13.61 -17.36
C GLY A 49 -11.39 12.47 -17.42
N ALA A 50 -10.99 12.04 -18.62
CA ALA A 50 -9.91 11.09 -18.83
C ALA A 50 -8.59 11.85 -19.10
N ILE A 51 -7.52 11.34 -18.52
CA ILE A 51 -6.18 11.85 -18.75
C ILE A 51 -5.66 11.22 -20.03
N ILE A 52 -5.38 12.04 -21.04
CA ILE A 52 -4.80 11.60 -22.29
C ILE A 52 -3.32 11.95 -22.27
N PRO A 53 -2.42 10.95 -22.16
CA PRO A 53 -0.99 11.16 -22.26
C PRO A 53 -0.62 11.66 -23.66
N SER A 54 0.32 12.59 -23.76
CA SER A 54 0.70 13.19 -25.04
C SER A 54 1.44 12.27 -26.01
N ASN A 55 2.02 11.18 -25.51
CA ASN A 55 2.82 10.22 -26.29
C ASN A 55 2.75 8.83 -25.62
N GLN A 56 3.03 7.78 -26.37
CA GLN A 56 3.33 6.44 -25.87
C GLN A 56 4.33 6.40 -24.70
N PHE A 57 5.38 7.21 -24.70
CA PHE A 57 6.31 7.34 -23.58
C PHE A 57 5.57 7.79 -22.31
N TRP A 58 4.78 8.86 -22.39
CA TRP A 58 3.98 9.37 -21.27
C TRP A 58 2.88 8.40 -20.85
N LYS A 59 2.35 7.59 -21.77
CA LYS A 59 1.44 6.49 -21.44
C LYS A 59 2.10 5.44 -20.54
N ASN A 60 3.36 5.08 -20.82
CA ASN A 60 4.12 4.18 -19.95
C ASN A 60 4.37 4.80 -18.58
N VAL A 61 4.71 6.09 -18.52
CA VAL A 61 4.89 6.83 -17.25
C VAL A 61 3.59 6.88 -16.45
N TYR A 62 2.45 7.08 -17.11
CA TYR A 62 1.13 7.06 -16.50
C TYR A 62 0.82 5.69 -15.89
N SER A 63 1.06 4.62 -16.66
CA SER A 63 0.90 3.25 -16.16
C SER A 63 1.81 2.94 -14.97
N LEU A 64 3.04 3.46 -14.95
CA LEU A 64 3.95 3.34 -13.80
C LEU A 64 3.43 4.09 -12.57
N GLY A 65 2.87 5.30 -12.76
CA GLY A 65 2.25 6.06 -11.67
C GLY A 65 1.07 5.30 -11.04
N ILE A 66 0.17 4.77 -11.89
CA ILE A 66 -0.95 3.93 -11.46
C ILE A 66 -0.46 2.64 -10.77
N ALA A 67 0.57 1.99 -11.30
CA ALA A 67 1.17 0.81 -10.66
C ALA A 67 1.76 1.15 -9.29
N GLY A 68 2.41 2.31 -9.15
CA GLY A 68 2.91 2.82 -7.88
C GLY A 68 1.80 3.01 -6.85
N PHE A 69 0.65 3.56 -7.25
CA PHE A 69 -0.53 3.66 -6.41
C PHE A 69 -1.11 2.29 -6.03
N SER A 70 -1.14 1.33 -6.95
CA SER A 70 -1.60 -0.04 -6.68
C SER A 70 -0.75 -0.79 -5.66
N MET A 71 0.54 -0.43 -5.55
CA MET A 71 1.48 -1.02 -4.58
C MET A 71 1.36 -0.43 -3.17
N MET A 72 0.50 0.57 -2.96
CA MET A 72 0.24 1.16 -1.64
C MET A 72 -0.09 0.11 -0.58
N VAL A 73 -1.13 -0.68 -0.82
CA VAL A 73 -1.65 -1.65 0.16
C VAL A 73 -0.66 -2.81 0.37
N PRO A 74 -0.09 -3.43 -0.69
CA PRO A 74 1.00 -4.40 -0.54
C PRO A 74 2.13 -3.91 0.36
N VAL A 75 2.65 -2.71 0.10
CA VAL A 75 3.79 -2.16 0.85
C VAL A 75 3.42 -1.92 2.31
N ILE A 76 2.27 -1.32 2.59
CA ILE A 76 1.81 -1.11 3.98
C ILE A 76 1.74 -2.46 4.71
N CYS A 77 1.08 -3.47 4.14
CA CYS A 77 0.94 -4.79 4.76
C CYS A 77 2.28 -5.49 4.94
N GLY A 78 3.14 -5.49 3.91
CA GLY A 78 4.46 -6.10 3.98
C GLY A 78 5.33 -5.52 5.09
N TYR A 79 5.29 -4.19 5.28
CA TYR A 79 6.11 -3.53 6.30
C TYR A 79 5.48 -3.53 7.71
N ILE A 80 4.16 -3.68 7.83
CA ILE A 80 3.50 -4.00 9.11
C ILE A 80 3.91 -5.41 9.55
N ALA A 81 3.78 -6.41 8.67
CA ALA A 81 4.16 -7.78 8.92
C ALA A 81 5.65 -7.89 9.30
N TYR A 82 6.50 -7.18 8.55
CA TYR A 82 7.92 -7.06 8.84
C TYR A 82 8.22 -6.45 10.22
N ALA A 83 7.45 -5.44 10.64
CA ALA A 83 7.65 -4.83 11.94
C ALA A 83 7.23 -5.74 13.11
N ILE A 84 6.35 -6.71 12.87
CA ILE A 84 5.89 -7.69 13.87
C ILE A 84 6.83 -8.90 13.95
N ALA A 85 7.17 -9.51 12.80
CA ALA A 85 7.85 -10.81 12.74
C ALA A 85 9.17 -10.80 11.92
N GLY A 86 9.62 -9.63 11.47
CA GLY A 86 10.88 -9.47 10.74
C GLY A 86 10.83 -9.98 9.30
N LYS A 87 12.01 -10.27 8.73
CA LYS A 87 12.15 -10.67 7.31
C LYS A 87 11.25 -11.81 6.85
N PRO A 88 11.01 -12.90 7.63
CA PRO A 88 10.16 -14.00 7.17
C PRO A 88 8.72 -13.60 6.87
N ALA A 89 8.21 -12.55 7.53
CA ALA A 89 6.83 -12.10 7.38
C ALA A 89 6.61 -11.12 6.21
N LEU A 90 7.69 -10.64 5.60
CA LEU A 90 7.61 -9.66 4.51
C LEU A 90 6.94 -10.24 3.25
N ALA A 91 7.33 -11.45 2.84
CA ALA A 91 6.74 -12.13 1.69
C ALA A 91 5.23 -12.41 1.85
N PRO A 92 4.75 -13.04 2.95
CA PRO A 92 3.31 -13.23 3.14
C PRO A 92 2.56 -11.91 3.27
N GLY A 93 3.11 -10.90 3.96
CA GLY A 93 2.46 -9.58 4.08
C GLY A 93 2.27 -8.87 2.74
N LEU A 94 3.27 -8.92 1.84
CA LEU A 94 3.16 -8.35 0.48
C LEU A 94 2.11 -9.08 -0.35
N ILE A 95 2.08 -10.41 -0.32
CA ILE A 95 1.13 -11.23 -1.07
C ILE A 95 -0.30 -10.94 -0.59
N MET A 96 -0.52 -10.98 0.73
CA MET A 96 -1.84 -10.71 1.31
C MET A 96 -2.32 -9.28 1.00
N GLY A 97 -1.42 -8.30 1.06
CA GLY A 97 -1.74 -6.92 0.68
C GLY A 97 -2.05 -6.75 -0.82
N TYR A 98 -1.44 -7.56 -1.70
CA TYR A 98 -1.80 -7.60 -3.12
C TYR A 98 -3.19 -8.17 -3.35
N VAL A 99 -3.52 -9.30 -2.71
CA VAL A 99 -4.88 -9.90 -2.79
C VAL A 99 -5.96 -8.94 -2.27
N ALA A 100 -5.64 -8.11 -1.28
CA ALA A 100 -6.58 -7.13 -0.75
C ALA A 100 -7.00 -6.07 -1.80
N ASN A 101 -6.08 -5.67 -2.69
CA ASN A 101 -6.36 -4.74 -3.80
C ASN A 101 -6.84 -5.45 -5.07
N ASN A 102 -6.39 -6.67 -5.31
CA ASN A 102 -6.69 -7.46 -6.50
C ASN A 102 -7.47 -8.70 -6.07
N PRO A 103 -8.81 -8.69 -6.12
CA PRO A 103 -9.62 -9.83 -5.70
C PRO A 103 -9.23 -11.08 -6.47
N ILE A 104 -9.02 -12.19 -5.75
CA ILE A 104 -8.67 -13.50 -6.29
C ILE A 104 -9.76 -14.51 -5.93
N GLY A 105 -10.14 -15.35 -6.88
CA GLY A 105 -11.18 -16.38 -6.72
C GLY A 105 -12.50 -16.05 -7.43
N GLU A 106 -13.36 -17.05 -7.58
CA GLU A 106 -14.62 -16.95 -8.34
C GLU A 106 -15.59 -15.90 -7.77
N GLU A 107 -15.53 -15.63 -6.46
CA GLU A 107 -16.42 -14.68 -5.79
C GLU A 107 -15.87 -13.23 -5.72
N GLN A 108 -14.70 -12.96 -6.30
CA GLN A 108 -14.06 -11.63 -6.29
C GLN A 108 -14.01 -10.96 -4.89
N LEU A 109 -13.70 -11.73 -3.84
CA LEU A 109 -13.67 -11.22 -2.48
C LEU A 109 -12.47 -10.26 -2.30
N SER A 110 -12.74 -8.96 -2.40
CA SER A 110 -11.80 -7.91 -2.02
C SER A 110 -12.00 -7.57 -0.54
N THR A 111 -11.01 -7.91 0.28
CA THR A 111 -11.03 -7.59 1.72
C THR A 111 -10.72 -6.11 1.99
N GLY A 112 -10.29 -5.38 0.94
CA GLY A 112 -9.99 -3.96 0.98
C GLY A 112 -8.89 -3.60 1.97
N PHE A 113 -8.70 -2.30 2.21
CA PHE A 113 -7.66 -1.79 3.11
C PHE A 113 -7.77 -2.35 4.54
N ILE A 114 -8.99 -2.56 5.05
CA ILE A 114 -9.22 -3.08 6.42
C ILE A 114 -8.83 -4.56 6.52
N GLY A 115 -9.18 -5.38 5.54
CA GLY A 115 -8.73 -6.77 5.51
C GLY A 115 -7.23 -6.90 5.36
N ALA A 116 -6.62 -6.03 4.55
CA ALA A 116 -5.18 -5.93 4.43
C ALA A 116 -4.50 -5.59 5.77
N LEU A 117 -5.10 -4.70 6.57
CA LEU A 117 -4.60 -4.34 7.90
C LEU A 117 -4.69 -5.49 8.92
N LEU A 118 -5.71 -6.34 8.83
CA LEU A 118 -5.90 -7.46 9.75
C LEU A 118 -5.05 -8.68 9.40
N LEU A 119 -4.75 -8.87 8.12
CA LEU A 119 -4.00 -10.02 7.60
C LEU A 119 -2.49 -9.76 7.48
N GLY A 120 -2.09 -8.48 7.49
CA GLY A 120 -0.70 -8.02 7.52
C GLY A 120 -0.12 -7.88 8.91
#